data_AF-X0TZF1-F1
#
_entry.id   AF-X0TZF1-F1
#
_cell.length_a   1.000
_cell.length_b   1.000
_cell.length_c   1.000
_cell.angle_alpha   90.00
_cell.angle_beta   90.00
_cell.angle_gamma   90.00
#
_symmetry.space_group_name_H-M   'P 1'
#
loop_
_entity.id
_entity.type
_entity.pdbx_description
1 polymer ?
#
loop_
_entity_poly.entity_id
_entity_poly.type
_entity_poly.pdbx_seq_one_letter_code
_entity_poly.pdbx_strand_id
1 'polypeptide(L)'
;SAQFIFDPDIAIHKLQEYHKLPIIACDIETKSLKPTETGVETIGFAKSPYEGFAIAVDRNDPVAAERIRQVLTAFFRKYKGKIIWHGGKFDRKIITNAYYKLHSSPMYRVNQHEDTIIMAYCCLNSVERPSYRLKDLSFEFYGDYGIDVKDTTKIPIDTLLDYNIHDACATFYQYLKYAAMLTLEGQWQIYREIFLPSLNTLIKTELHGIPVCPKETKKFIATLTYDQTKFINSIQSLKLVKDFTITLKQAKCDKRNSELKKKRVTLADFDHIVFNPGSGKQVQQL
;
A
#
# COMPACT_ATOMS: atom_id res chain seq x y z
N SER A 1 -19.72 -15.34 14.48
CA SER A 1 -20.29 -14.00 14.27
C SER A 1 -19.16 -12.99 14.30
N ALA A 2 -19.15 -12.04 13.38
CA ALA A 2 -18.17 -10.95 13.40
C ALA A 2 -18.32 -10.16 14.71
N GLN A 3 -17.20 -9.93 15.42
CA GLN A 3 -17.21 -9.18 16.68
C GLN A 3 -16.55 -7.82 16.45
N PHE A 4 -17.37 -6.77 16.42
CA PHE A 4 -16.95 -5.38 16.31
C PHE A 4 -16.79 -4.77 17.70
N ILE A 5 -15.64 -4.15 17.96
CA ILE A 5 -15.31 -3.60 19.27
C ILE A 5 -15.04 -2.10 19.15
N PHE A 6 -15.87 -1.33 19.86
CA PHE A 6 -15.71 0.12 20.02
C PHE A 6 -15.31 0.48 21.45
N ASP A 7 -15.71 -0.32 22.43
CA ASP A 7 -15.46 -0.05 23.84
C ASP A 7 -14.04 -0.52 24.25
N PRO A 8 -13.20 0.35 24.85
CA PRO A 8 -11.87 -0.01 25.32
C PRO A 8 -11.85 -1.16 26.35
N ASP A 9 -12.84 -1.25 27.23
CA ASP A 9 -12.91 -2.27 28.27
C ASP A 9 -13.25 -3.65 27.67
N ILE A 10 -14.11 -3.68 26.64
CA ILE A 10 -14.34 -4.89 25.83
C ILE A 10 -13.05 -5.28 25.08
N ALA A 11 -12.33 -4.31 24.51
CA ALA A 11 -11.06 -4.54 23.83
C ALA A 11 -10.01 -5.18 24.77
N ILE A 12 -9.90 -4.70 26.01
CA ILE A 12 -9.01 -5.27 27.04
C ILE A 12 -9.33 -6.75 27.26
N HIS A 13 -10.59 -7.09 27.51
CA HIS A 13 -11.00 -8.47 27.77
C HIS A 13 -10.70 -9.38 26.57
N LYS A 14 -11.00 -8.93 25.36
CA LYS A 14 -10.76 -9.73 24.15
C LYS A 14 -9.27 -9.93 23.88
N LEU A 15 -8.47 -8.89 24.06
CA LEU A 15 -7.01 -8.98 23.91
C LEU A 15 -6.38 -9.87 25.00
N GLN A 16 -6.92 -9.93 26.21
CA GLN A 16 -6.48 -10.87 27.25
C GLN A 16 -6.75 -12.33 26.88
N GLU A 17 -7.86 -12.63 26.19
CA GLU A 17 -8.13 -13.96 25.63
C GLU A 17 -7.04 -14.31 24.60
N TYR A 18 -6.79 -13.42 23.65
CA TYR A 18 -5.84 -13.63 22.56
C TYR A 18 -4.38 -13.66 23.03
N HIS A 19 -4.05 -12.96 24.13
CA HIS A 19 -2.71 -12.98 24.70
C HIS A 19 -2.29 -14.36 25.21
N LYS A 20 -3.23 -15.27 25.47
CA LYS A 20 -2.97 -16.65 25.90
C LYS A 20 -2.67 -17.58 24.71
N LEU A 21 -2.98 -17.16 23.49
CA LEU A 21 -2.82 -17.98 22.29
C LEU A 21 -1.36 -17.98 21.82
N PRO A 22 -0.83 -19.13 21.35
CA PRO A 22 0.55 -19.22 20.89
C PRO A 22 0.78 -18.50 19.55
N ILE A 23 -0.28 -18.34 18.75
CA ILE A 23 -0.23 -17.71 17.45
C ILE A 23 -1.57 -17.04 17.14
N ILE A 24 -1.51 -15.86 16.52
CA ILE A 24 -2.65 -15.08 16.06
C ILE A 24 -2.29 -14.41 14.73
N ALA A 25 -3.27 -14.10 13.90
CA ALA A 25 -3.09 -13.21 12.76
C ALA A 25 -3.54 -11.79 13.13
N CYS A 26 -2.92 -10.79 12.49
CA CYS A 26 -3.22 -9.39 12.69
C CYS A 26 -3.14 -8.63 11.36
N ASP A 27 -4.00 -7.63 11.18
CA ASP A 27 -4.05 -6.76 10.02
C ASP A 27 -4.57 -5.38 10.43
N ILE A 28 -4.10 -4.29 9.81
CA ILE A 28 -4.56 -2.92 10.11
C ILE A 28 -5.15 -2.24 8.88
N GLU A 29 -6.11 -1.35 9.14
CA GLU A 29 -6.55 -0.36 8.17
C GLU A 29 -6.02 1.02 8.51
N THR A 30 -5.73 1.80 7.49
CA THR A 30 -5.14 3.14 7.63
C THR A 30 -5.84 4.14 6.71
N LYS A 31 -5.61 5.43 6.94
CA LYS A 31 -6.12 6.50 6.07
C LYS A 31 -5.21 6.75 4.86
N SER A 32 -3.94 6.35 4.94
CA SER A 32 -2.91 6.65 3.94
C SER A 32 -1.81 5.61 3.93
N LEU A 33 -1.14 5.46 2.78
CA LEU A 33 0.03 4.58 2.64
C LEU A 33 1.32 5.15 3.26
N LYS A 34 1.29 6.38 3.80
CA LYS A 34 2.47 7.05 4.34
C LYS A 34 2.51 6.91 5.87
N PRO A 35 3.53 6.22 6.44
CA PRO A 35 3.63 6.01 7.89
C PRO A 35 3.65 7.28 8.74
N THR A 36 4.18 8.37 8.21
CA THR A 36 4.29 9.66 8.91
C THR A 36 3.00 10.49 8.90
N GLU A 37 2.01 10.09 8.10
CA GLU A 37 0.77 10.85 7.86
C GLU A 37 -0.49 10.06 8.27
N THR A 38 -0.34 8.87 8.87
CA THR A 38 -1.48 8.03 9.28
C THR A 38 -1.23 7.37 10.63
N GLY A 39 -2.33 7.09 11.33
CA GLY A 39 -2.38 6.11 12.41
C GLY A 39 -3.06 4.82 11.95
N VAL A 40 -3.68 4.13 12.90
CA VAL A 40 -4.40 2.86 12.71
C VAL A 40 -5.89 3.17 12.84
N GLU A 41 -6.63 3.07 11.76
CA GLU A 41 -8.08 3.36 11.74
C GLU A 41 -8.85 2.21 12.40
N THR A 42 -8.56 0.97 11.98
CA THR A 42 -9.07 -0.27 12.59
C THR A 42 -7.96 -1.31 12.66
N ILE A 43 -8.13 -2.29 13.55
CA ILE A 43 -7.23 -3.43 13.66
C ILE A 43 -8.02 -4.73 13.81
N GLY A 44 -7.70 -5.70 12.97
CA GLY A 44 -8.29 -7.03 12.95
C GLY A 44 -7.35 -8.05 13.59
N PHE A 45 -7.93 -8.98 14.34
CA PHE A 45 -7.23 -10.13 14.90
C PHE A 45 -7.98 -11.41 14.57
N ALA A 46 -7.25 -12.49 14.29
CA ALA A 46 -7.84 -13.81 14.10
C ALA A 46 -7.04 -14.91 14.81
N LYS A 47 -7.75 -15.92 15.32
CA LYS A 47 -7.13 -17.13 15.89
C LYS A 47 -7.34 -18.38 15.03
N SER A 48 -8.11 -18.24 13.95
CA SER A 48 -8.33 -19.27 12.94
C SER A 48 -8.84 -18.62 11.65
N PRO A 49 -8.98 -19.38 10.56
CA PRO A 49 -9.68 -18.93 9.34
C PRO A 49 -11.16 -18.57 9.52
N TYR A 50 -11.77 -18.84 10.67
CA TYR A 50 -13.20 -18.67 10.86
C TYR A 50 -13.56 -17.73 12.00
N GLU A 51 -12.58 -17.41 12.86
CA GLU A 51 -12.82 -16.70 14.11
C GLU A 51 -11.81 -15.59 14.32
N GLY A 52 -12.35 -14.38 14.36
CA GLY A 52 -11.62 -13.15 14.59
C GLY A 52 -12.54 -12.04 15.12
N PHE A 53 -11.93 -10.91 15.43
CA PHE A 53 -12.61 -9.69 15.86
C PHE A 53 -11.83 -8.47 15.36
N ALA A 54 -12.50 -7.33 15.25
CA ALA A 54 -11.86 -6.07 14.90
C ALA A 54 -12.22 -4.97 15.88
N ILE A 55 -11.28 -4.05 16.07
CA ILE A 55 -11.40 -2.92 16.97
C ILE A 55 -11.38 -1.63 16.15
N ALA A 56 -12.33 -0.73 16.40
CA ALA A 56 -12.27 0.64 15.90
C ALA A 56 -11.27 1.43 16.75
N VAL A 57 -10.18 1.89 16.13
CA VAL A 57 -9.08 2.57 16.83
C VAL A 57 -9.17 4.07 16.58
N ASP A 58 -8.52 4.61 15.55
CA ASP A 58 -8.57 6.05 15.25
C ASP A 58 -9.89 6.49 14.60
N ARG A 59 -10.72 5.51 14.18
CA ARG A 59 -12.12 5.70 13.78
C ARG A 59 -13.12 5.76 14.93
N ASN A 60 -12.62 5.79 16.15
CA ASN A 60 -13.42 5.90 17.37
C ASN A 60 -13.43 7.35 17.89
N ASP A 61 -14.18 7.62 18.96
CA ASP A 61 -14.07 8.92 19.63
C ASP A 61 -12.64 9.10 20.21
N PRO A 62 -12.13 10.34 20.31
CA PRO A 62 -10.74 10.57 20.70
C PRO A 62 -10.34 9.99 22.07
N VAL A 63 -11.27 9.89 23.02
CA VAL A 63 -11.00 9.37 24.37
C VAL A 63 -10.90 7.85 24.33
N ALA A 64 -11.84 7.18 23.67
CA ALA A 64 -11.78 5.74 23.45
C ALA A 64 -10.56 5.33 22.62
N ALA A 65 -10.27 6.08 21.54
CA ALA A 65 -9.12 5.85 20.67
C ALA A 65 -7.80 5.87 21.45
N GLU A 66 -7.60 6.87 22.33
CA GLU A 66 -6.40 6.95 23.16
C GLU A 66 -6.28 5.76 24.13
N ARG A 67 -7.38 5.37 24.79
CA ARG A 67 -7.38 4.18 25.66
C ARG A 67 -7.05 2.92 24.86
N ILE A 68 -7.65 2.73 23.69
CA ILE A 68 -7.41 1.57 22.83
C ILE A 68 -5.94 1.52 22.37
N ARG A 69 -5.36 2.64 21.95
CA ARG A 69 -3.93 2.72 21.60
C ARG A 69 -3.03 2.29 22.76
N GLN A 70 -3.32 2.69 23.99
CA GLN A 70 -2.57 2.28 25.18
C GLN A 70 -2.72 0.77 25.45
N VAL A 71 -3.93 0.22 25.30
CA VAL A 71 -4.20 -1.21 25.45
C VAL A 71 -3.47 -2.04 24.40
N LEU A 72 -3.53 -1.64 23.13
CA LEU A 72 -2.78 -2.27 22.04
C LEU A 72 -1.26 -2.17 22.26
N THR A 73 -0.79 -1.01 22.71
CA THR A 73 0.62 -0.80 23.06
C THR A 73 1.09 -1.79 24.13
N ALA A 74 0.27 -2.00 25.17
CA ALA A 74 0.56 -2.97 26.23
C ALA A 74 0.48 -4.42 25.72
N PHE A 75 -0.52 -4.73 24.88
CA PHE A 75 -0.69 -6.03 24.25
C PHE A 75 0.55 -6.44 23.46
N PHE A 76 0.96 -5.66 22.45
CA PHE A 76 2.11 -5.99 21.61
C PHE A 76 3.43 -6.04 22.38
N ARG A 77 3.59 -5.24 23.44
CA ARG A 77 4.78 -5.31 24.31
C ARG A 77 4.85 -6.64 25.08
N LYS A 78 3.72 -7.11 25.60
CA LYS A 78 3.67 -8.26 26.52
C LYS A 78 3.45 -9.58 25.79
N TYR A 79 2.85 -9.57 24.60
CA TYR A 79 2.56 -10.77 23.84
C TYR A 79 3.84 -11.57 23.55
N LYS A 80 3.78 -12.88 23.82
CA LYS A 80 4.90 -13.82 23.69
C LYS A 80 4.73 -14.82 22.55
N GLY A 81 3.51 -14.96 22.04
CA GLY A 81 3.23 -15.78 20.87
C GLY A 81 3.74 -15.15 19.58
N LYS A 82 3.36 -15.77 18.46
CA LYS A 82 3.68 -15.30 17.11
C LYS A 82 2.51 -14.52 16.52
N ILE A 83 2.83 -13.44 15.80
CA ILE A 83 1.84 -12.70 15.02
C ILE A 83 2.06 -12.97 13.53
N ILE A 84 1.03 -13.48 12.86
CA ILE A 84 1.02 -13.70 11.42
C ILE A 84 0.55 -12.42 10.75
N TRP A 85 1.29 -11.98 9.74
CA TRP A 85 0.94 -10.85 8.88
C TRP A 85 0.82 -11.31 7.43
N HIS A 86 0.13 -10.52 6.61
CA HIS A 86 0.20 -10.62 5.16
C HIS A 86 0.88 -9.37 4.59
N GLY A 87 2.21 -9.43 4.36
CA GLY A 87 2.95 -8.24 3.97
C GLY A 87 3.15 -7.26 5.12
N GLY A 88 3.45 -7.77 6.31
CA GLY A 88 3.49 -7.02 7.57
C GLY A 88 4.52 -5.90 7.64
N LYS A 89 5.33 -5.70 6.60
CA LYS A 89 6.21 -4.51 6.47
C LYS A 89 5.41 -3.23 6.67
N PHE A 90 4.23 -3.13 6.07
CA PHE A 90 3.41 -1.94 6.13
C PHE A 90 2.87 -1.73 7.55
N ASP A 91 2.10 -2.69 8.05
CA ASP A 91 1.44 -2.67 9.35
C ASP A 91 2.41 -2.33 10.48
N ARG A 92 3.54 -3.05 10.50
CA ARG A 92 4.55 -2.92 11.54
C ARG A 92 5.25 -1.57 11.51
N LYS A 93 5.39 -0.92 10.35
CA LYS A 93 5.87 0.46 10.25
C LYS A 93 4.88 1.44 10.84
N ILE A 94 3.59 1.31 10.51
CA ILE A 94 2.53 2.17 11.03
C ILE A 94 2.42 2.03 12.55
N ILE A 95 2.30 0.80 13.06
CA ILE A 95 2.24 0.51 14.50
C ILE A 95 3.48 1.06 15.21
N THR A 96 4.67 0.88 14.62
CA THR A 96 5.90 1.42 15.21
C THR A 96 5.88 2.94 15.26
N ASN A 97 5.49 3.62 14.18
CA ASN A 97 5.47 5.08 14.13
C ASN A 97 4.37 5.69 15.02
N ALA A 98 3.21 5.03 15.10
CA ALA A 98 2.06 5.51 15.85
C ALA A 98 2.20 5.29 17.36
N TYR A 99 2.74 4.15 17.80
CA TYR A 99 2.65 3.73 19.21
C TYR A 99 4.00 3.65 19.93
N TYR A 100 5.12 3.73 19.21
CA TYR A 100 6.44 3.45 19.78
C TYR A 100 7.50 4.45 19.31
N LYS A 101 8.67 4.39 19.96
CA LYS A 101 9.90 4.97 19.40
C LYS A 101 10.54 3.92 18.50
N LEU A 102 11.18 4.36 17.42
CA LEU A 102 11.71 3.50 16.36
C LEU A 102 12.55 2.32 16.87
N HIS A 103 13.37 2.47 17.91
CA HIS A 103 14.23 1.39 18.39
C HIS A 103 13.62 0.54 19.51
N SER A 104 12.50 0.95 20.11
CA SER A 104 11.87 0.26 21.25
C SER A 104 10.62 -0.53 20.88
N SER A 105 10.24 -0.55 19.61
CA SER A 105 9.03 -1.23 19.15
C SER A 105 9.15 -2.76 19.26
N PRO A 106 8.17 -3.45 19.85
CA PRO A 106 8.13 -4.92 19.87
C PRO A 106 7.98 -5.50 18.46
N MET A 107 7.61 -4.68 17.48
CA MET A 107 7.50 -5.10 16.10
C MET A 107 8.83 -5.64 15.56
N TYR A 108 10.01 -5.27 16.09
CA TYR A 108 11.30 -5.74 15.58
C TYR A 108 11.79 -7.09 16.11
N ARG A 109 10.99 -7.79 16.93
CA ARG A 109 11.41 -9.07 17.50
C ARG A 109 11.51 -10.14 16.42
N VAL A 110 12.74 -10.57 16.16
CA VAL A 110 13.06 -11.70 15.27
C VAL A 110 12.39 -12.95 15.87
N ASN A 111 11.76 -13.78 15.03
CA ASN A 111 11.12 -15.06 15.38
C ASN A 111 9.78 -15.00 16.17
N GLN A 112 9.23 -13.82 16.43
CA GLN A 112 7.87 -13.67 16.99
C GLN A 112 6.82 -13.25 15.96
N HIS A 113 7.10 -13.47 14.68
CA HIS A 113 6.14 -13.18 13.61
C HIS A 113 6.31 -14.14 12.42
N GLU A 114 5.28 -14.17 11.58
CA GLU A 114 5.25 -14.85 10.29
C GLU A 114 4.77 -13.86 9.24
N ASP A 115 5.16 -14.05 7.98
CA ASP A 115 4.68 -13.22 6.86
C ASP A 115 4.25 -14.08 5.68
N THR A 116 2.95 -14.11 5.42
CA THR A 116 2.35 -15.00 4.42
C THR A 116 2.67 -14.61 2.98
N ILE A 117 3.04 -13.36 2.69
CA ILE A 117 3.57 -13.00 1.35
C ILE A 117 4.91 -13.67 1.13
N ILE A 118 5.78 -13.65 2.14
CA ILE A 118 7.10 -14.28 2.05
C ILE A 118 6.96 -15.81 1.97
N MET A 119 6.05 -16.40 2.75
CA MET A 119 5.76 -17.84 2.66
C MET A 119 5.23 -18.22 1.27
N ALA A 120 4.28 -17.45 0.74
CA ALA A 120 3.74 -17.65 -0.61
C ALA A 120 4.82 -17.50 -1.68
N TYR A 121 5.71 -16.52 -1.55
CA TYR A 121 6.86 -16.35 -2.44
C TYR A 121 7.75 -17.59 -2.44
N CYS A 122 8.08 -18.14 -1.28
CA CYS A 122 8.90 -19.35 -1.22
C CYS A 122 8.25 -20.56 -1.91
N CYS A 123 6.91 -20.68 -1.82
CA CYS A 123 6.18 -21.83 -2.37
C CYS A 123 5.79 -21.67 -3.85
N LEU A 124 5.51 -20.45 -4.32
CA LEU A 124 4.89 -20.21 -5.62
C LEU A 124 5.82 -19.51 -6.63
N ASN A 125 7.01 -19.05 -6.21
CA ASN A 125 7.87 -18.28 -7.09
C ASN A 125 8.26 -19.09 -8.34
N SER A 126 7.80 -18.60 -9.48
CA SER A 126 7.99 -19.20 -10.80
C SER A 126 8.18 -18.11 -11.85
N VAL A 127 8.42 -18.52 -13.10
CA VAL A 127 8.50 -17.60 -14.25
C VAL A 127 7.18 -16.88 -14.53
N GLU A 128 6.05 -17.44 -14.11
CA GLU A 128 4.71 -16.93 -14.40
C GLU A 128 4.28 -15.75 -13.51
N ARG A 129 5.11 -15.36 -12.52
CA ARG A 129 4.87 -14.22 -11.62
C ARG A 129 3.42 -14.18 -11.07
N PRO A 130 3.03 -15.17 -10.25
CA PRO A 130 1.69 -15.19 -9.68
C PRO A 130 1.43 -13.95 -8.82
N SER A 131 0.16 -13.60 -8.63
CA SER A 131 -0.20 -12.58 -7.65
C SER A 131 0.03 -13.10 -6.24
N TYR A 132 0.65 -12.28 -5.39
CA TYR A 132 0.83 -12.57 -3.96
C TYR A 132 -0.15 -11.81 -3.07
N ARG A 133 -1.18 -11.18 -3.65
CA ARG A 133 -2.17 -10.42 -2.89
C ARG A 133 -3.06 -11.37 -2.09
N LEU A 134 -3.44 -10.95 -0.89
CA LEU A 134 -4.23 -11.76 0.03
C LEU A 134 -5.48 -12.33 -0.62
N LYS A 135 -6.29 -11.46 -1.23
CA LYS A 135 -7.57 -11.80 -1.88
C LYS A 135 -7.39 -12.81 -3.01
N ASP A 136 -6.37 -12.62 -3.85
CA ASP A 136 -6.12 -13.54 -4.97
C ASP A 136 -5.73 -14.93 -4.45
N LEU A 137 -4.92 -14.97 -3.39
CA LEU A 137 -4.43 -16.23 -2.84
C LEU A 137 -5.42 -16.95 -1.91
N SER A 138 -6.39 -16.22 -1.34
CA SER A 138 -7.44 -16.75 -0.44
C SER A 138 -8.81 -16.90 -1.11
N PHE A 139 -8.92 -16.54 -2.39
CA PHE A 139 -10.16 -16.57 -3.17
C PHE A 139 -10.88 -17.92 -3.11
N GLU A 140 -10.13 -19.03 -3.14
CA GLU A 140 -10.68 -20.38 -3.08
C GLU A 140 -11.47 -20.66 -1.79
N PHE A 141 -11.22 -19.89 -0.73
CA PHE A 141 -11.84 -20.07 0.57
C PHE A 141 -12.83 -18.97 0.93
N TYR A 142 -12.51 -17.70 0.64
CA TYR A 142 -13.34 -16.55 1.00
C TYR A 142 -14.17 -15.98 -0.16
N GLY A 143 -13.89 -16.38 -1.40
CA GLY A 143 -14.46 -15.74 -2.58
C GLY A 143 -14.07 -14.26 -2.70
N ASP A 144 -14.91 -13.47 -3.38
CA ASP A 144 -14.71 -12.03 -3.51
C ASP A 144 -15.41 -11.27 -2.37
N TYR A 145 -14.63 -10.94 -1.33
CA TYR A 145 -15.06 -10.09 -0.21
C TYR A 145 -14.45 -8.68 -0.30
N GLY A 146 -13.79 -8.35 -1.41
CA GLY A 146 -13.00 -7.12 -1.53
C GLY A 146 -13.86 -5.85 -1.59
N ILE A 147 -13.47 -4.83 -0.81
CA ILE A 147 -14.00 -3.46 -0.93
C ILE A 147 -12.91 -2.46 -1.35
N ASP A 148 -13.28 -1.28 -1.86
CA ASP A 148 -12.32 -0.21 -2.20
C ASP A 148 -11.88 0.55 -0.94
N VAL A 149 -10.69 0.19 -0.44
CA VAL A 149 -10.07 0.75 0.76
C VAL A 149 -9.11 1.92 0.51
N LYS A 150 -9.13 2.55 -0.68
CA LYS A 150 -8.24 3.70 -0.98
C LYS A 150 -8.38 4.86 -0.02
N ASP A 151 -9.59 5.09 0.48
CA ASP A 151 -9.90 6.13 1.45
C ASP A 151 -10.91 5.58 2.46
N THR A 152 -10.38 4.98 3.52
CA THR A 152 -11.16 4.30 4.56
C THR A 152 -12.18 5.22 5.22
N THR A 153 -11.97 6.54 5.23
CA THR A 153 -12.89 7.53 5.82
C THR A 153 -14.26 7.57 5.12
N LYS A 154 -14.35 7.08 3.88
CA LYS A 154 -15.59 7.00 3.09
C LYS A 154 -16.38 5.71 3.33
N ILE A 155 -15.80 4.76 4.05
CA ILE A 155 -16.37 3.44 4.30
C ILE A 155 -17.11 3.47 5.65
N PRO A 156 -18.35 2.98 5.74
CA PRO A 156 -19.03 2.79 7.02
C PRO A 156 -18.17 1.95 7.97
N ILE A 157 -18.11 2.33 9.25
CA ILE A 157 -17.17 1.72 10.19
C ILE A 157 -17.41 0.20 10.36
N ASP A 158 -18.66 -0.24 10.41
CA ASP A 158 -18.99 -1.67 10.53
C ASP A 158 -18.52 -2.46 9.30
N THR A 159 -18.63 -1.89 8.09
CA THR A 159 -18.12 -2.48 6.85
C THR A 159 -16.60 -2.59 6.86
N LEU A 160 -15.91 -1.55 7.36
CA LEU A 160 -14.45 -1.56 7.47
C LEU A 160 -13.97 -2.59 8.51
N LEU A 161 -14.67 -2.70 9.64
CA LEU A 161 -14.37 -3.69 10.68
C LEU A 161 -14.60 -5.12 10.18
N ASP A 162 -15.71 -5.37 9.48
CA ASP A 162 -15.97 -6.67 8.87
C ASP A 162 -14.89 -7.05 7.85
N TYR A 163 -14.52 -6.12 6.97
CA TYR A 163 -13.43 -6.30 6.02
C TYR A 163 -12.10 -6.65 6.69
N ASN A 164 -11.73 -5.93 7.76
CA ASN A 164 -10.47 -6.13 8.48
C ASN A 164 -10.46 -7.46 9.27
N ILE A 165 -11.63 -7.95 9.74
CA ILE A 165 -11.76 -9.33 10.26
C ILE A 165 -11.47 -10.34 9.16
N HIS A 166 -12.05 -10.16 7.96
CA HIS A 166 -11.82 -11.08 6.84
C HIS A 166 -10.35 -11.10 6.43
N ASP A 167 -9.66 -9.95 6.37
CA ASP A 167 -8.23 -9.91 6.05
C ASP A 167 -7.37 -10.61 7.12
N ALA A 168 -7.69 -10.45 8.42
CA ALA A 168 -7.00 -11.19 9.48
C ALA A 168 -7.25 -12.71 9.42
N CYS A 169 -8.50 -13.13 9.19
CA CYS A 169 -8.86 -14.55 9.04
C CYS A 169 -8.22 -15.16 7.78
N ALA A 170 -8.24 -14.45 6.65
CA ALA A 170 -7.60 -14.85 5.41
C ALA A 170 -6.09 -14.99 5.59
N THR A 171 -5.46 -14.06 6.31
CA THR A 171 -4.05 -14.16 6.68
C THR A 171 -3.75 -15.44 7.47
N PHE A 172 -4.62 -15.82 8.41
CA PHE A 172 -4.47 -17.07 9.16
C PHE A 172 -4.62 -18.31 8.25
N TYR A 173 -5.59 -18.29 7.33
CA TYR A 173 -5.78 -19.34 6.33
C TYR A 173 -4.53 -19.55 5.46
N GLN A 174 -3.97 -18.46 4.94
CA GLN A 174 -2.75 -18.50 4.13
C GLN A 174 -1.55 -19.03 4.90
N TYR A 175 -1.44 -18.69 6.18
CA TYR A 175 -0.40 -19.24 7.03
C TYR A 175 -0.48 -20.76 7.13
N LEU A 176 -1.68 -21.31 7.38
CA LEU A 176 -1.87 -22.77 7.46
C LEU A 176 -1.50 -23.44 6.13
N LYS A 177 -1.99 -22.90 5.01
CA LYS A 177 -1.73 -23.41 3.67
C LYS A 177 -0.23 -23.43 3.35
N TYR A 178 0.45 -22.29 3.46
CA TYR A 178 1.85 -22.20 3.07
C TYR A 178 2.81 -22.79 4.11
N ALA A 179 2.44 -22.86 5.40
CA ALA A 179 3.26 -23.60 6.38
C ALA A 179 3.31 -25.10 6.03
N ALA A 180 2.19 -25.66 5.57
CA ALA A 180 2.15 -27.04 5.08
C ALA A 180 3.02 -27.23 3.83
N MET A 181 2.92 -26.31 2.85
CA MET A 181 3.73 -26.36 1.62
C MET A 181 5.23 -26.19 1.89
N LEU A 182 5.64 -25.21 2.71
CA LEU A 182 7.05 -25.03 3.11
C LEU A 182 7.64 -26.28 3.75
N THR A 183 6.83 -27.02 4.51
CA THR A 183 7.25 -28.29 5.13
C THR A 183 7.44 -29.37 4.07
N LEU A 184 6.47 -29.51 3.16
CA LEU A 184 6.52 -30.49 2.07
C LEU A 184 7.72 -30.25 1.13
N GLU A 185 8.03 -28.99 0.86
CA GLU A 185 9.07 -28.58 -0.10
C GLU A 185 10.44 -28.32 0.55
N GLY A 186 10.57 -28.45 1.88
CA GLY A 186 11.83 -28.24 2.60
C GLY A 186 12.32 -26.79 2.60
N GLN A 187 11.43 -25.81 2.45
CA GLN A 187 11.76 -24.39 2.26
C GLN A 187 11.84 -23.58 3.57
N TRP A 188 11.71 -24.23 4.74
CA TRP A 188 11.76 -23.54 6.03
C TRP A 188 13.09 -22.83 6.28
N GLN A 189 14.21 -23.40 5.87
CA GLN A 189 15.53 -22.82 6.15
C GLN A 189 15.68 -21.45 5.48
N ILE A 190 15.44 -21.35 4.17
CA ILE A 190 15.56 -20.09 3.44
C ILE A 190 14.55 -19.05 3.94
N TYR A 191 13.33 -19.46 4.27
CA TYR A 191 12.32 -18.59 4.87
C TYR A 191 12.79 -18.02 6.21
N ARG A 192 13.32 -18.86 7.11
CA ARG A 192 13.70 -18.47 8.48
C ARG A 192 15.02 -17.74 8.59
N GLU A 193 16.00 -18.10 7.78
CA GLU A 193 17.37 -17.60 7.91
C GLU A 193 17.64 -16.39 7.02
N ILE A 194 16.92 -16.25 5.90
CA ILE A 194 17.17 -15.20 4.91
C ILE A 194 15.98 -14.24 4.82
N PHE A 195 14.83 -14.73 4.37
CA PHE A 195 13.76 -13.83 3.96
C PHE A 195 13.02 -13.15 5.12
N LEU A 196 12.57 -13.91 6.12
CA LEU A 196 11.85 -13.35 7.26
C LEU A 196 12.72 -12.38 8.08
N PRO A 197 14.01 -12.65 8.39
CA PRO A 197 14.87 -11.68 9.08
C PRO A 197 15.12 -10.41 8.28
N SER A 198 15.20 -10.51 6.94
CA SER A 198 15.41 -9.35 6.06
C SER A 198 14.30 -8.32 6.17
N LEU A 199 13.07 -8.74 6.50
CA LEU A 199 11.93 -7.85 6.72
C LEU A 199 12.21 -6.82 7.82
N ASN A 200 12.87 -7.22 8.92
CA ASN A 200 13.21 -6.31 10.01
C ASN A 200 14.20 -5.23 9.58
N THR A 201 15.18 -5.61 8.76
CA THR A 201 16.17 -4.69 8.20
C THR A 201 15.49 -3.69 7.26
N LEU A 202 14.62 -4.18 6.37
CA LEU A 202 13.87 -3.33 5.43
C LEU A 202 12.98 -2.32 6.16
N ILE A 203 12.22 -2.73 7.18
CA ILE A 203 11.39 -1.83 7.99
C ILE A 203 12.23 -0.70 8.59
N LYS A 204 13.39 -1.03 9.18
CA LYS A 204 14.30 -0.03 9.76
C LYS A 204 14.83 0.91 8.69
N THR A 205 15.37 0.39 7.59
CA THR A 205 15.94 1.22 6.52
C THR A 205 14.90 2.17 5.94
N GLU A 206 13.67 1.69 5.68
CA GLU A 206 12.58 2.52 5.16
C GLU A 206 12.12 3.61 6.13
N LEU A 207 12.12 3.35 7.45
CA LEU A 207 11.75 4.35 8.46
C LEU A 207 12.87 5.37 8.75
N HIS A 208 14.14 5.00 8.60
CA HIS A 208 15.25 5.96 8.73
C HIS A 208 15.34 6.88 7.49
N GLY A 209 15.07 6.32 6.30
CA GLY A 209 15.20 7.03 5.04
C GLY A 209 16.66 7.36 4.69
N ILE A 210 16.83 8.24 3.71
CA ILE A 210 18.12 8.73 3.25
C ILE A 210 18.06 10.26 3.22
N PRO A 211 19.00 10.98 3.87
CA PRO A 211 19.02 12.43 3.80
C PRO A 211 19.38 12.89 2.38
N VAL A 212 18.55 13.77 1.82
CA VAL A 212 18.77 14.37 0.50
C VAL A 212 18.87 15.89 0.68
N CYS A 213 19.89 16.53 0.10
CA CYS A 213 20.08 17.97 0.21
C CYS A 213 19.06 18.72 -0.67
N PRO A 214 18.10 19.48 -0.09
CA PRO A 214 17.08 20.16 -0.90
C PRO A 214 17.67 21.26 -1.79
N LYS A 215 18.77 21.89 -1.35
CA LYS A 215 19.45 22.95 -2.11
C LYS A 215 20.07 22.41 -3.40
N GLU A 216 20.83 21.32 -3.30
CA GLU A 216 21.44 20.69 -4.49
C GLU A 216 20.38 20.09 -5.40
N THR A 217 19.30 19.52 -4.83
CA THR A 217 18.15 19.03 -5.61
C THR A 217 17.52 20.14 -6.44
N LYS A 218 17.25 21.31 -5.83
CA LYS A 218 16.70 22.48 -6.55
C LYS A 218 17.64 22.99 -7.64
N LYS A 219 18.95 23.03 -7.36
CA LYS A 219 19.97 23.43 -8.34
C LYS A 219 19.96 22.49 -9.55
N PHE A 220 19.97 21.18 -9.29
CA PHE A 220 19.93 20.16 -10.33
C PHE A 220 18.66 20.23 -11.18
N ILE A 221 17.49 20.40 -10.55
CA ILE A 221 16.21 20.61 -11.26
C ILE A 221 16.28 21.85 -12.17
N ALA A 222 16.82 22.96 -11.68
CA ALA A 222 16.96 24.17 -12.48
C ALA A 222 17.86 23.95 -13.70
N THR A 223 18.99 23.27 -13.53
CA THR A 223 19.89 22.92 -14.65
C THR A 223 19.20 22.03 -15.68
N LEU A 224 18.55 20.95 -15.26
CA LEU A 224 17.82 20.07 -16.17
C LEU A 224 16.68 20.79 -16.90
N THR A 225 15.97 21.68 -16.20
CA THR A 225 14.87 22.46 -16.79
C THR A 225 15.40 23.44 -17.85
N TYR A 226 16.54 24.07 -17.59
CA TYR A 226 17.22 24.93 -18.55
C TYR A 226 17.63 24.15 -19.81
N ASP A 227 18.31 23.01 -19.63
CA ASP A 227 18.75 22.17 -20.76
C ASP A 227 17.58 21.63 -21.56
N GLN A 228 16.53 21.13 -20.87
CA GLN A 228 15.31 20.68 -21.52
C GLN A 228 14.67 21.80 -22.37
N THR A 229 14.55 23.00 -21.80
CA THR A 229 13.99 24.17 -22.50
C THR A 229 14.83 24.53 -23.72
N LYS A 230 16.15 24.54 -23.58
CA LYS A 230 17.09 24.80 -24.68
C LYS A 230 16.94 23.79 -25.81
N PHE A 231 16.87 22.49 -25.51
CA PHE A 231 16.71 21.46 -26.53
C PHE A 231 15.33 21.49 -27.18
N ILE A 232 14.26 21.68 -26.41
CA ILE A 232 12.91 21.84 -26.97
C ILE A 232 12.87 23.05 -27.90
N ASN A 233 13.40 24.20 -27.49
CA ASN A 233 13.44 25.39 -28.34
C ASN A 233 14.24 25.14 -29.62
N SER A 234 15.35 24.41 -29.53
CA SER A 234 16.16 24.04 -30.71
C SER A 234 15.35 23.18 -31.68
N ILE A 235 14.62 22.16 -31.19
CA ILE A 235 13.75 21.30 -32.01
C ILE A 235 12.63 22.12 -32.64
N GLN A 236 11.92 22.95 -31.86
CA GLN A 236 10.85 23.82 -32.34
C GLN A 236 11.35 24.84 -33.38
N SER A 237 12.64 25.19 -33.34
CA SER A 237 13.22 26.13 -34.30
C SER A 237 13.39 25.52 -35.70
N LEU A 238 13.47 24.20 -35.81
CA LEU A 238 13.71 23.49 -37.07
C LEU A 238 12.56 23.73 -38.05
N LYS A 239 12.90 24.01 -39.31
CA LYS A 239 11.90 24.28 -40.36
C LYS A 239 10.89 23.13 -40.48
N LEU A 240 11.36 21.89 -40.51
CA LEU A 240 10.52 20.69 -40.57
C LEU A 240 9.47 20.66 -39.46
N VAL A 241 9.86 21.00 -38.23
CA VAL A 241 8.97 20.99 -37.05
C VAL A 241 7.96 22.14 -37.12
N LYS A 242 8.36 23.32 -37.60
CA LYS A 242 7.44 24.45 -37.83
C LYS A 242 6.40 24.12 -38.88
N ASP A 243 6.83 23.55 -40.00
CA ASP A 243 5.94 23.13 -41.09
C ASP A 243 4.95 22.08 -40.60
N PHE A 244 5.44 21.05 -39.88
CA PHE A 244 4.59 20.03 -39.28
C PHE A 244 3.62 20.58 -38.23
N THR A 245 4.05 21.57 -37.43
CA THR A 245 3.17 22.24 -36.46
C THR A 245 2.01 22.96 -37.17
N ILE A 246 2.23 23.55 -38.34
CA ILE A 246 1.16 24.11 -39.17
C ILE A 246 0.21 23.00 -39.63
N THR A 247 0.74 21.87 -40.09
CA THR A 247 -0.08 20.70 -40.47
C THR A 247 -0.94 20.19 -39.31
N LEU A 248 -0.38 20.12 -38.10
CA LEU A 248 -1.11 19.74 -36.89
C LEU A 248 -2.23 20.73 -36.57
N LYS A 249 -1.95 22.04 -36.65
CA LYS A 249 -2.96 23.11 -36.46
C LYS A 249 -4.08 22.99 -37.49
N GLN A 250 -3.73 22.79 -38.76
CA GLN A 250 -4.70 22.64 -39.86
C GLN A 250 -5.59 21.42 -39.64
N ALA A 251 -5.01 20.25 -39.36
CA ALA A 251 -5.77 19.02 -39.11
C ALA A 251 -6.75 19.16 -37.95
N LYS A 252 -6.36 19.85 -36.87
CA LYS A 252 -7.25 20.13 -35.73
C LYS A 252 -8.33 21.17 -36.06
N CYS A 253 -7.98 22.21 -36.82
CA CYS A 253 -8.91 23.21 -37.29
C CYS A 253 -10.00 22.60 -38.18
N ASP A 254 -9.59 21.78 -39.15
CA ASP A 254 -10.50 21.09 -40.08
C ASP A 254 -11.42 20.13 -39.33
N LYS A 255 -10.86 19.34 -38.41
CA LYS A 255 -11.65 18.46 -37.55
C LYS A 255 -12.67 19.27 -36.75
N ARG A 256 -12.25 20.36 -36.09
CA ARG A 256 -13.17 21.17 -35.28
C ARG A 256 -14.25 21.84 -36.12
N ASN A 257 -13.91 22.34 -37.30
CA ASN A 257 -14.87 22.91 -38.22
C ASN A 257 -15.85 21.86 -38.76
N SER A 258 -15.43 20.61 -38.98
CA SER A 258 -16.34 19.52 -39.37
C SER A 258 -17.41 19.21 -38.31
N GLU A 259 -17.08 19.40 -37.03
CA GLU A 259 -18.00 19.18 -35.90
C GLU A 259 -18.97 20.36 -35.69
N LEU A 260 -18.60 21.57 -36.12
CA LEU A 260 -19.38 22.79 -35.88
C LEU A 260 -20.38 23.07 -37.02
N LYS A 261 -21.66 23.25 -36.65
CA LYS A 261 -22.76 23.46 -37.60
C LYS A 261 -22.96 24.90 -38.09
N LYS A 262 -22.56 25.91 -37.30
CA LYS A 262 -22.82 27.35 -37.59
C LYS A 262 -21.62 28.26 -37.35
N LYS A 263 -20.90 28.08 -36.24
CA LYS A 263 -19.68 28.84 -35.92
C LYS A 263 -18.48 28.19 -36.62
N ARG A 264 -17.55 28.99 -37.14
CA ARG A 264 -16.27 28.53 -37.69
C ARG A 264 -15.12 29.01 -36.81
N VAL A 265 -14.11 28.17 -36.67
CA VAL A 265 -12.82 28.51 -36.05
C VAL A 265 -11.76 28.65 -37.13
N THR A 266 -10.71 29.40 -36.83
CA THR A 266 -9.58 29.65 -37.72
C THR A 266 -8.30 29.06 -37.14
N LEU A 267 -7.20 29.06 -37.90
CA LEU A 267 -5.90 28.61 -37.40
C LEU A 267 -5.43 29.37 -36.16
N ALA A 268 -5.80 30.65 -36.02
CA ALA A 268 -5.44 31.48 -34.86
C ALA A 268 -5.99 30.92 -33.53
N ASP A 269 -7.14 30.22 -33.57
CA ASP A 269 -7.73 29.57 -32.39
C ASP A 269 -6.87 28.40 -31.88
N PHE A 270 -5.87 27.98 -32.65
CA PHE A 270 -4.99 26.85 -32.36
C PHE A 270 -3.53 27.28 -32.16
N ASP A 271 -3.25 28.55 -31.85
CA ASP A 271 -1.86 29.02 -31.67
C ASP A 271 -1.13 28.41 -30.47
N HIS A 272 -1.87 27.94 -29.48
CA HIS A 272 -1.35 27.15 -28.36
C HIS A 272 -0.84 25.76 -28.77
N ILE A 273 -1.09 25.31 -30.00
CA ILE A 273 -0.65 24.01 -30.51
C ILE A 273 0.76 24.12 -31.06
N VAL A 274 1.65 23.34 -30.44
CA VAL A 274 3.02 23.12 -30.86
C VAL A 274 3.27 21.63 -30.99
N PHE A 275 4.24 21.26 -31.82
CA PHE A 275 4.75 19.89 -31.85
C PHE A 275 5.17 19.45 -30.45
N ASN A 276 4.79 18.24 -30.02
CA ASN A 276 5.18 17.65 -28.75
C ASN A 276 6.10 16.45 -29.01
N PRO A 277 7.42 16.58 -28.78
CA PRO A 277 8.38 15.48 -28.92
C PRO A 277 8.06 14.25 -28.06
N GLY A 278 7.30 14.41 -26.96
CA GLY A 278 6.86 13.31 -26.11
C GLY A 278 5.66 12.53 -26.65
N SER A 279 5.06 12.95 -27.77
CA SER A 279 3.92 12.26 -28.37
C SER A 279 4.39 11.28 -29.45
N GLY A 280 4.37 9.98 -29.15
CA GLY A 280 4.76 8.94 -30.12
C GLY A 280 4.00 9.02 -31.45
N LYS A 281 2.72 9.41 -31.43
CA LYS A 281 1.92 9.62 -32.65
C LYS A 281 2.42 10.79 -33.50
N GLN A 282 2.73 11.93 -32.87
CA GLN A 282 3.22 13.09 -33.60
C GLN A 282 4.62 12.84 -34.15
N VAL A 283 5.48 12.15 -33.39
CA VAL A 283 6.81 11.74 -33.84
C VAL A 283 6.74 10.80 -35.04
N GLN A 284 5.76 9.89 -35.09
CA GLN A 284 5.56 9.00 -36.25
C GLN A 284 5.04 9.73 -37.51
N GLN A 285 4.34 10.86 -37.31
CA GLN A 285 3.73 11.65 -38.38
C GLN A 285 4.64 12.76 -38.94
N LEU A 286 5.64 13.18 -38.15
CA LEU A 286 6.67 14.15 -38.52
C LEU A 286 7.65 13.54 -39.53
#